data_AF-A0A316M950-F1
#
_entry.id   AF-A0A316M950-F1
#
_cell.length_a   1.000
_cell.length_b   1.000
_cell.length_c   1.000
_cell.angle_alpha   90.00
_cell.angle_beta   90.00
_cell.angle_gamma   90.00
#
_symmetry.space_group_name_H-M   'P 1'
#
loop_
_entity.id
_entity.type
_entity.pdbx_description
1 polymer ?
#
loop_
_entity_poly.entity_id
_entity_poly.type
_entity_poly.pdbx_seq_one_letter_code
_entity_poly.pdbx_strand_id
1 'polypeptide(L)' 'AARPHFIACEQQMLRSPPVRFCKAAGAAVVVWTARTLEETRRAASADAVIFEAHRPRNQRRA' A
#
# COMPACT_ATOMS: atom_id res chain seq x y z
N ALA A 1 -7.62 19.83 -13.83
CA ALA A 1 -7.01 18.48 -13.73
C ALA A 1 -7.85 17.64 -12.78
N ALA A 2 -8.12 16.37 -13.10
CA ALA A 2 -8.85 15.48 -12.20
C ALA A 2 -8.02 15.23 -10.94
N ARG A 3 -8.61 15.46 -9.76
CA ARG A 3 -7.93 15.20 -8.49
C ARG A 3 -7.90 13.69 -8.27
N PRO A 4 -6.74 13.06 -8.04
CA PRO A 4 -6.71 11.65 -7.72
C PRO A 4 -7.46 11.41 -6.41
N HIS A 5 -8.45 10.51 -6.43
CA HIS A 5 -9.20 10.14 -5.23
C HIS A 5 -8.31 9.37 -4.25
N PHE A 6 -7.37 8.56 -4.75
CA PHE A 6 -6.38 7.85 -3.95
C PHE A 6 -5.08 7.59 -4.72
N ILE A 7 -4.02 7.26 -3.99
CA ILE A 7 -2.76 6.71 -4.49
C ILE A 7 -2.47 5.38 -3.80
N ALA A 8 -2.21 4.33 -4.57
CA ALA A 8 -1.72 3.05 -4.06
C ALA A 8 -0.21 2.98 -4.21
N CYS A 9 0.52 2.61 -3.16
CA CYS A 9 1.98 2.49 -3.19
C CYS A 9 2.51 1.40 -2.26
N GLU A 10 3.76 1.00 -2.48
CA GLU A 10 4.47 0.12 -1.54
C GLU A 10 4.78 0.84 -0.23
N GLN A 11 4.92 0.08 0.87
CA GLN A 11 5.20 0.62 2.21
C GLN A 11 6.45 1.50 2.24
N GLN A 12 7.50 1.13 1.51
CA GLN A 12 8.74 1.89 1.37
C GLN A 12 8.57 3.25 0.67
N MET A 13 7.50 3.42 -0.10
CA MET A 13 7.21 4.65 -0.83
C MET A 13 6.40 5.67 -0.04
N LEU A 14 5.93 5.34 1.18
CA LEU A 14 5.10 6.25 2.01
C LEU A 14 5.74 7.63 2.24
N ARG A 15 7.07 7.69 2.29
CA ARG A 15 7.82 8.94 2.50
C ARG A 15 8.33 9.58 1.21
N SER A 16 8.04 8.98 0.06
CA SER A 16 8.51 9.46 -1.23
C SER A 16 7.86 10.80 -1.60
N PRO A 17 8.57 11.71 -2.32
CA PRO A 17 8.00 12.98 -2.75
C PRO A 17 6.68 12.86 -3.54
N PRO A 18 6.50 11.88 -4.47
CA PRO A 18 5.24 11.72 -5.20
C PRO A 18 4.05 11.42 -4.28
N VAL A 19 4.20 10.51 -3.30
CA VAL A 19 3.13 10.15 -2.36
C VAL A 19 2.75 11.34 -1.48
N ARG A 20 3.76 12.09 -1.00
CA ARG A 20 3.51 13.31 -0.22
C ARG A 20 2.77 14.38 -1.02
N PHE A 21 3.12 14.55 -2.29
CA PHE A 21 2.42 15.48 -3.19
C PHE A 21 0.96 15.07 -3.39
N CYS A 22 0.69 13.80 -3.70
CA CYS A 22 -0.67 13.30 -3.86
C CYS A 22 -1.50 13.45 -2.58
N LYS A 23 -0.91 13.15 -1.42
CA LYS A 23 -1.57 13.35 -0.12
C LYS A 23 -1.89 14.83 0.13
N ALA A 24 -0.94 15.73 -0.16
CA ALA A 24 -1.16 17.18 -0.05
C ALA A 24 -2.25 17.68 -1.01
N ALA A 25 -2.41 17.03 -2.17
CA ALA A 25 -3.50 17.29 -3.12
C ALA A 25 -4.84 16.67 -2.68
N GLY A 26 -4.92 16.01 -1.52
CA GLY A 26 -6.15 15.44 -0.96
C GLY A 26 -6.48 14.02 -1.41
N ALA A 27 -5.51 13.28 -1.95
CA ALA A 27 -5.68 11.86 -2.24
C ALA A 27 -5.55 11.02 -0.96
N ALA A 28 -6.40 10.00 -0.81
CA ALA A 28 -6.19 8.96 0.19
C ALA A 28 -4.93 8.12 -0.15
N VAL A 29 -4.15 7.74 0.85
CA VAL A 29 -2.95 6.91 0.67
C VAL A 29 -3.28 5.46 1.04
N VAL A 30 -3.16 4.57 0.08
CA VAL A 30 -3.39 3.13 0.23
C VAL A 30 -2.05 2.39 0.10
N VAL A 31 -1.71 1.55 1.07
CA VAL A 31 -0.50 0.72 0.98
C VAL A 31 -0.82 -0.65 0.39
N TRP A 32 -0.06 -1.07 -0.61
CA TRP A 32 -0.13 -2.36 -1.29
C TRP A 32 1.28 -2.99 -1.33
N THR A 33 1.53 -4.25 -1.00
CA THR A 33 0.83 -5.19 -0.13
C THR A 33 1.65 -5.42 1.12
N ALA A 34 1.05 -5.31 2.30
CA ALA A 34 1.68 -5.76 3.54
C ALA A 34 1.55 -7.29 3.64
N ARG A 35 2.68 -7.98 3.80
CA ARG A 35 2.83 -9.44 3.92
C ARG A 35 3.09 -9.88 5.35
N THR A 36 3.63 -8.99 6.18
CA THR A 36 3.98 -9.26 7.58
C THR A 36 3.28 -8.31 8.55
N LEU A 37 3.20 -8.72 9.82
CA LEU A 37 2.72 -7.86 10.90
C LEU A 37 3.60 -6.60 11.06
N GLU A 38 4.90 -6.73 10.81
CA GLU A 38 5.83 -5.60 10.88
C GLU A 38 5.58 -4.58 9.76
N GLU A 39 5.38 -5.04 8.52
CA GLU A 39 5.01 -4.18 7.40
C GLU A 39 3.67 -3.46 7.66
N THR A 40 2.73 -4.15 8.33
CA THR A 40 1.45 -3.56 8.75
C THR A 40 1.67 -2.42 9.75
N ARG A 41 2.52 -2.62 10.76
CA ARG A 41 2.86 -1.56 11.74
C ARG A 41 3.52 -0.35 11.06
N ARG A 42 4.38 -0.59 10.07
CA ARG A 42 5.06 0.48 9.32
C ARG A 42 4.12 1.19 8.33
N ALA A 43 3.02 0.56 7.95
CA ALA A 43 1.96 1.13 7.12
C ALA A 43 0.87 1.89 7.91
N ALA A 44 1.00 2.02 9.25
CA ALA A 44 -0.01 2.65 10.10
C ALA A 44 -0.34 4.11 9.75
N SER A 45 0.53 4.80 9.01
CA SER A 45 0.29 6.18 8.54
C SER A 45 -0.53 6.26 7.24
N ALA A 46 -0.89 5.13 6.65
CA ALA A 46 -1.73 5.04 5.47
C ALA A 46 -3.21 5.11 5.87
N ASP A 47 -4.04 5.61 4.96
CA ASP A 47 -5.49 5.67 5.16
C ASP A 47 -6.13 4.28 5.01
N ALA A 48 -5.49 3.40 4.22
CA ALA A 48 -5.87 1.99 4.12
C ALA A 48 -4.66 1.10 3.80
N VAL A 49 -4.74 -0.18 4.16
CA VAL A 49 -3.73 -1.20 3.85
C VAL A 49 -4.43 -2.37 3.14
N ILE A 50 -3.92 -2.73 1.97
CA ILE A 50 -4.33 -3.94 1.24
C ILE A 50 -3.34 -5.05 1.59
N PHE A 51 -3.86 -6.16 2.12
CA PHE A 51 -3.08 -7.34 2.43
C PHE A 51 -2.92 -8.20 1.19
N GLU A 52 -1.73 -8.80 0.99
CA GLU A 52 -1.60 -9.84 -0.01
C GLU A 52 -2.47 -11.03 0.41
N ALA A 53 -3.41 -11.42 -0.44
CA ALA A 53 -4.17 -12.64 -0.20
C ALA A 53 -3.19 -13.82 -0.20
N HIS A 54 -3.11 -14.55 0.91
CA HIS A 54 -2.38 -15.82 0.96
C HIS A 54 -2.99 -16.78 -0.06
N ARG A 55 -2.35 -16.93 -1.22
CA ARG A 55 -2.66 -17.99 -2.19
C ARG A 55 -1.70 -19.14 -1.92
N PRO A 56 -2.09 -20.17 -1.15
CA PRO A 56 -1.26 -21.35 -1.04
C PRO A 56 -1.10 -21.89 -2.46
N ARG A 57 0.15 -21.89 -2.96
CA ARG A 57 0.45 -22.59 -4.20
C ARG A 57 0.09 -24.04 -3.92
N ASN A 58 -0.90 -24.57 -4.63
CA ASN A 58 -1.04 -26.01 -4.76
C ASN A 58 0.28 -26.48 -5.38
N GLN A 59 1.22 -26.87 -4.52
CA GLN A 59 2.41 -27.60 -4.91
C GLN A 59 1.87 -28.92 -5.47
N ARG A 60 1.59 -28.95 -6.77
CA ARG A 60 1.52 -30.20 -7.49
C ARG A 60 2.92 -30.79 -7.35
N ARG A 61 3.06 -31.73 -6.41
CA ARG A 61 4.13 -32.71 -6.45
C ARG A 61 4.05 -33.36 -7.83
N ALA A 62 5.02 -33.02 -8.68
CA ALA A 62 5.45 -33.89 -9.77
C ALA A 62 6.60 -34.72 -9.22
#